data_AF-A0A1N6XV19-F1
#
_entry.id   AF-A0A1N6XV19-F1
#
_cell.length_a   1.000
_cell.length_b   1.000
_cell.length_c   1.000
_cell.angle_alpha   90.00
_cell.angle_beta   90.00
_cell.angle_gamma   90.00
#
_symmetry.space_group_name_H-M   'P 1'
#
loop_
_entity.id
_entity.type
_entity.pdbx_description
1 polymer ?
#
loop_
_entity_poly.entity_id
_entity_poly.type
_entity_poly.pdbx_seq_one_letter_code
_entity_poly.pdbx_strand_id
1 'polypeptide(L)'
;MKMYEKVFEFLTDPTKETFLKCRERVINDPEYDPYSEDIENIQDLLNKGKFEEVIRYNNVNILLSPRAHIYKYFAYKELGDEKGRSIEMTIAQLIFECLEKTGNGTEDSPYIITRISDERDLVRHHLNKHDVSQNLIRDGDKIMDALTLEDGTQLYFDIKVPYQRLAFSFSKRNEKEEEKPQKKKWWKF
;
A
#
# COMPACT_ATOMS: atom_id res chain seq x y z
N MET A 1 -13.68 -16.58 -4.02
CA MET A 1 -12.84 -17.09 -5.12
C MET A 1 -13.05 -16.39 -6.48
N LYS A 2 -14.23 -15.81 -6.79
CA LYS A 2 -14.48 -15.10 -8.07
C LYS A 2 -13.85 -13.70 -8.23
N MET A 3 -13.36 -13.08 -7.16
CA MET A 3 -12.77 -11.72 -7.22
C MET A 3 -11.27 -11.75 -7.60
N TYR A 4 -10.57 -12.86 -7.36
CA TYR A 4 -9.13 -12.98 -7.62
C TYR A 4 -8.81 -13.26 -9.10
N GLU A 5 -9.67 -14.00 -9.81
CA GLU A 5 -9.35 -14.51 -11.17
C GLU A 5 -9.38 -13.45 -12.29
N LYS A 6 -9.96 -12.26 -12.07
CA LYS A 6 -10.01 -11.18 -13.08
C LYS A 6 -9.24 -9.91 -12.69
N VAL A 7 -8.76 -9.84 -11.45
CA VAL A 7 -8.21 -8.58 -10.90
C VAL A 7 -6.68 -8.53 -10.97
N PHE A 8 -5.98 -9.66 -11.09
CA PHE A 8 -4.53 -9.66 -11.03
C PHE A 8 -3.87 -10.40 -12.20
N GLU A 9 -3.89 -9.77 -13.38
CA GLU A 9 -3.14 -10.24 -14.56
C GLU A 9 -1.66 -10.49 -14.23
N PHE A 10 -1.09 -9.75 -13.28
CA PHE A 10 0.29 -9.92 -12.82
C PHE A 10 0.57 -11.26 -12.13
N LEU A 11 -0.45 -11.94 -11.58
CA LEU A 11 -0.26 -13.26 -10.95
C LEU A 11 0.08 -14.34 -11.97
N THR A 12 -0.34 -14.15 -13.23
CA THR A 12 -0.05 -15.08 -14.33
C THR A 12 1.08 -14.61 -15.23
N ASP A 13 1.26 -13.29 -15.35
CA ASP A 13 2.28 -12.66 -16.17
C ASP A 13 2.88 -11.45 -15.42
N PRO A 14 3.87 -11.64 -14.54
CA PRO A 14 4.38 -10.61 -13.65
C PRO A 14 5.30 -9.64 -14.40
N THR A 15 4.73 -8.72 -15.17
CA THR A 15 5.43 -7.65 -15.88
C THR A 15 5.16 -6.30 -15.23
N LYS A 16 5.93 -5.27 -15.61
CA LYS A 16 5.67 -3.90 -15.18
C LYS A 16 4.27 -3.46 -15.62
N GLU A 17 3.90 -3.79 -16.85
CA GLU A 17 2.66 -3.39 -17.49
C GLU A 17 1.43 -4.01 -16.82
N THR A 18 1.46 -5.31 -16.52
CA THR A 18 0.35 -5.99 -15.85
C THR A 18 0.19 -5.52 -14.40
N PHE A 19 1.30 -5.29 -13.68
CA PHE A 19 1.26 -4.73 -12.34
C PHE A 19 0.69 -3.32 -12.32
N LEU A 20 1.18 -2.42 -13.19
CA LEU A 20 0.69 -1.04 -13.25
C LEU A 20 -0.79 -0.98 -13.65
N LYS A 21 -1.27 -1.85 -14.55
CA LYS A 21 -2.71 -1.98 -14.82
C LYS A 21 -3.53 -2.36 -13.59
N CYS A 22 -3.02 -3.26 -12.75
CA CYS A 22 -3.70 -3.64 -11.50
C CYS A 22 -3.66 -2.48 -10.49
N ARG A 23 -2.51 -1.82 -10.37
CA ARG A 23 -2.33 -0.62 -9.53
C ARG A 23 -3.29 0.50 -9.95
N GLU A 24 -3.45 0.76 -11.24
CA GLU A 24 -4.42 1.74 -11.75
C GLU A 24 -5.85 1.46 -11.28
N ARG A 25 -6.27 0.20 -11.21
CA ARG A 25 -7.59 -0.16 -10.67
C ARG A 25 -7.68 0.13 -9.17
N VAL A 26 -6.62 -0.16 -8.42
CA VAL A 26 -6.56 0.09 -6.97
C VAL A 26 -6.59 1.58 -6.65
N ILE A 27 -5.73 2.39 -7.28
CA ILE A 27 -5.58 3.81 -6.92
C ILE A 27 -6.78 4.67 -7.33
N ASN A 28 -7.56 4.23 -8.33
CA ASN A 28 -8.76 4.90 -8.79
C ASN A 28 -10.02 4.46 -8.02
N ASP A 29 -9.91 3.50 -7.10
CA ASP A 29 -11.03 3.10 -6.27
C ASP A 29 -11.43 4.22 -5.29
N PRO A 30 -12.73 4.51 -5.10
CA PRO A 30 -13.19 5.51 -4.13
C PRO A 30 -12.73 5.24 -2.69
N GLU A 31 -12.53 3.98 -2.30
CA GLU A 31 -12.09 3.58 -0.95
C GLU A 31 -10.57 3.52 -0.80
N TYR A 32 -9.82 3.80 -1.88
CA TYR A 32 -8.36 3.84 -1.80
C TYR A 32 -7.88 4.90 -0.81
N ASP A 33 -7.19 4.43 0.22
CA ASP A 33 -6.51 5.20 1.25
C ASP A 33 -5.13 4.57 1.53
N PRO A 34 -4.05 5.15 0.97
CA PRO A 34 -2.69 4.64 1.13
C PRO A 34 -2.12 4.81 2.55
N TYR A 35 -2.81 5.56 3.41
CA TYR A 35 -2.45 5.82 4.81
C TYR A 35 -3.41 5.16 5.81
N SER A 36 -4.32 4.31 5.32
CA SER A 36 -5.23 3.54 6.15
C SER A 36 -4.48 2.68 7.18
N GLU A 37 -5.10 2.48 8.34
CA GLU A 37 -4.59 1.61 9.41
C GLU A 37 -4.80 0.11 9.12
N ASP A 38 -5.11 -0.26 7.87
CA ASP A 38 -5.46 -1.62 7.50
C ASP A 38 -4.35 -2.64 7.82
N ILE A 39 -3.09 -2.24 7.70
CA ILE A 39 -1.95 -3.11 7.97
C ILE A 39 -1.82 -3.34 9.47
N GLU A 40 -1.92 -2.28 10.26
CA GLU A 40 -1.90 -2.31 11.72
C GLU A 40 -3.08 -3.14 12.24
N ASN A 41 -4.27 -2.96 11.68
CA ASN A 41 -5.47 -3.73 12.02
C ASN A 41 -5.28 -5.23 11.78
N ILE A 42 -4.73 -5.62 10.62
CA ILE A 42 -4.46 -7.03 10.33
C ILE A 42 -3.40 -7.59 11.29
N GLN A 43 -2.34 -6.82 11.56
CA GLN A 43 -1.30 -7.22 12.51
C GLN A 43 -1.89 -7.43 13.91
N ASP A 44 -2.79 -6.55 14.34
CA ASP A 44 -3.50 -6.64 15.61
C ASP A 44 -4.37 -7.90 15.71
N LEU A 45 -5.08 -8.24 14.65
CA LEU A 45 -5.87 -9.48 14.57
C LEU A 45 -4.95 -10.72 14.64
N LEU A 46 -3.83 -10.69 13.93
CA LEU A 46 -2.85 -11.76 13.92
C LEU A 46 -2.26 -11.98 15.33
N ASN A 47 -1.84 -10.89 15.99
CA ASN A 47 -1.31 -10.93 17.36
C ASN A 47 -2.33 -11.44 18.39
N LYS A 48 -3.63 -11.19 18.16
CA LYS A 48 -4.74 -11.66 19.00
C LYS A 48 -5.16 -13.11 18.68
N GLY A 49 -4.49 -13.78 17.74
CA GLY A 49 -4.82 -15.15 17.32
C GLY A 49 -6.13 -15.27 16.53
N LYS A 50 -6.65 -14.16 15.99
CA LYS A 50 -7.90 -14.12 15.21
C LYS A 50 -7.63 -14.45 13.74
N PHE A 51 -7.09 -15.63 13.48
CA PHE A 51 -6.54 -16.01 12.17
C PHE A 51 -7.58 -16.01 11.05
N GLU A 52 -8.81 -16.46 11.31
CA GLU A 52 -9.87 -16.43 10.30
C GLU A 52 -10.32 -15.00 9.98
N GLU A 53 -10.21 -14.07 10.93
CA GLU A 53 -10.48 -12.65 10.68
C GLU A 53 -9.38 -12.05 9.80
N VAL A 54 -8.10 -12.39 10.03
CA VAL A 54 -6.97 -11.99 9.17
C VAL A 54 -7.19 -12.45 7.72
N ILE A 55 -7.55 -13.72 7.52
CA ILE A 55 -7.78 -14.28 6.17
C ILE A 55 -8.96 -13.59 5.47
N ARG A 56 -10.03 -13.29 6.21
CA ARG A 56 -11.20 -12.60 5.66
C ARG A 56 -10.99 -11.10 5.44
N TYR A 57 -9.95 -10.52 6.04
CA TYR A 57 -9.64 -9.10 5.87
C TYR A 57 -9.25 -8.84 4.41
N ASN A 58 -10.14 -8.19 3.65
CA ASN A 58 -9.91 -7.92 2.25
C ASN A 58 -10.60 -6.61 1.83
N ASN A 59 -9.80 -5.65 1.41
CA ASN A 59 -10.24 -4.38 0.85
C ASN A 59 -9.22 -3.89 -0.17
N VAL A 60 -9.54 -2.81 -0.89
CA VAL A 60 -8.71 -2.28 -1.97
C VAL A 60 -7.30 -1.87 -1.51
N ASN A 61 -7.15 -1.40 -0.27
CA ASN A 61 -5.89 -0.90 0.26
C ASN A 61 -4.87 -2.01 0.53
N ILE A 62 -5.27 -3.26 0.68
CA ILE A 62 -4.32 -4.33 1.02
C ILE A 62 -4.02 -5.25 -0.16
N LEU A 63 -4.74 -5.11 -1.27
CA LEU A 63 -4.65 -5.99 -2.44
C LEU A 63 -3.26 -6.06 -3.07
N LEU A 64 -2.51 -4.96 -3.00
CA LEU A 64 -1.16 -4.86 -3.57
C LEU A 64 -0.11 -4.62 -2.47
N SER A 65 -0.43 -4.93 -1.21
CA SER A 65 0.51 -4.80 -0.09
C SER A 65 1.18 -6.14 0.20
N PRO A 66 2.51 -6.28 0.00
CA PRO A 66 3.22 -7.52 0.33
C PRO A 66 3.04 -7.92 1.79
N ARG A 67 3.05 -6.94 2.71
CA ARG A 67 2.94 -7.18 4.15
C ARG A 67 1.59 -7.78 4.54
N ALA A 68 0.49 -7.32 3.95
CA ALA A 68 -0.82 -7.89 4.20
C ALA A 68 -0.89 -9.37 3.80
N HIS A 69 -0.32 -9.72 2.66
CA HIS A 69 -0.22 -11.11 2.20
C HIS A 69 0.68 -11.95 3.12
N ILE A 70 1.79 -11.40 3.62
CA ILE A 70 2.65 -12.06 4.61
C ILE A 70 1.88 -12.33 5.93
N TYR A 71 1.05 -11.40 6.40
CA TYR A 71 0.20 -11.64 7.58
C TYR A 71 -0.83 -12.74 7.34
N LYS A 72 -1.45 -12.79 6.15
CA LYS A 72 -2.35 -13.88 5.77
C LYS A 72 -1.63 -15.22 5.67
N TYR A 73 -0.39 -15.24 5.16
CA TYR A 73 0.47 -16.42 5.18
C TYR A 73 0.64 -16.97 6.61
N PHE A 74 0.92 -16.12 7.60
CA PHE A 74 1.03 -16.55 8.98
C PHE A 74 -0.30 -17.06 9.54
N ALA A 75 -1.42 -16.39 9.25
CA ALA A 75 -2.74 -16.87 9.67
C ALA A 75 -3.09 -18.24 9.08
N TYR A 76 -2.84 -18.47 7.79
CA TYR A 76 -3.05 -19.78 7.17
C TYR A 76 -2.14 -20.86 7.76
N LYS A 77 -0.89 -20.52 8.08
CA LYS A 77 0.04 -21.42 8.76
C LYS A 77 -0.51 -21.86 10.12
N GLU A 78 -1.02 -20.94 10.94
CA GLU A 78 -1.58 -21.25 12.26
C GLU A 78 -2.86 -22.10 12.19
N LEU A 79 -3.62 -22.00 11.09
CA LEU A 79 -4.80 -22.85 10.83
C LEU A 79 -4.48 -24.20 10.16
N GLY A 80 -3.21 -24.45 9.82
CA GLY A 80 -2.78 -25.67 9.13
C GLY A 80 -3.22 -25.77 7.66
N ASP A 81 -3.58 -24.66 7.01
CA ASP A 81 -3.92 -24.62 5.59
C ASP A 81 -2.69 -24.28 4.73
N GLU A 82 -1.97 -25.34 4.34
CA GLU A 82 -0.75 -25.20 3.53
C GLU A 82 -1.01 -24.63 2.13
N LYS A 83 -2.20 -24.84 1.57
CA LYS A 83 -2.54 -24.31 0.25
C LYS A 83 -2.73 -22.80 0.31
N GLY A 84 -3.54 -22.32 1.26
CA GLY A 84 -3.73 -20.88 1.49
C GLY A 84 -2.41 -20.20 1.80
N ARG A 85 -1.61 -20.79 2.69
CA ARG A 85 -0.26 -20.33 3.02
C ARG A 85 0.61 -20.16 1.79
N SER A 86 0.72 -21.19 0.95
CA SER A 86 1.56 -21.13 -0.27
C SER A 86 1.08 -20.07 -1.26
N ILE A 87 -0.23 -19.89 -1.42
CA ILE A 87 -0.80 -18.88 -2.31
C ILE A 87 -0.43 -17.47 -1.85
N GLU A 88 -0.63 -17.16 -0.57
CA GLU A 88 -0.36 -15.82 -0.03
C GLU A 88 1.12 -15.45 -0.12
N MET A 89 2.03 -16.40 0.13
CA MET A 89 3.47 -16.15 -0.04
C MET A 89 3.84 -15.88 -1.51
N THR A 90 3.28 -16.65 -2.44
CA THR A 90 3.48 -16.42 -3.89
C THR A 90 3.01 -15.03 -4.29
N ILE A 91 1.84 -14.59 -3.81
CA ILE A 91 1.33 -13.25 -4.12
C ILE A 91 2.28 -12.17 -3.56
N ALA A 92 2.72 -12.30 -2.31
CA ALA A 92 3.65 -11.35 -1.70
C ALA A 92 4.97 -11.22 -2.51
N GLN A 93 5.54 -12.34 -2.92
CA GLN A 93 6.76 -12.38 -3.74
C GLN A 93 6.56 -11.72 -5.11
N LEU A 94 5.46 -12.05 -5.79
CA LEU A 94 5.16 -11.46 -7.09
C LEU A 94 4.95 -9.95 -7.01
N ILE A 95 4.36 -9.44 -5.93
CA ILE A 95 4.25 -7.99 -5.73
C ILE A 95 5.63 -7.36 -5.58
N PHE A 96 6.53 -7.93 -4.78
CA PHE A 96 7.90 -7.41 -4.66
C PHE A 96 8.65 -7.42 -5.99
N GLU A 97 8.61 -8.52 -6.73
CA GLU A 97 9.21 -8.61 -8.07
C GLU A 97 8.64 -7.56 -9.02
N CYS A 98 7.33 -7.33 -8.97
CA CYS A 98 6.68 -6.31 -9.79
C CYS A 98 7.07 -4.89 -9.38
N LEU A 99 7.21 -4.60 -8.08
CA LEU A 99 7.73 -3.32 -7.59
C LEU A 99 9.14 -3.08 -8.13
N GLU A 100 10.02 -4.07 -8.08
CA GLU A 100 11.36 -3.99 -8.67
C GLU A 100 11.36 -3.84 -10.19
N LYS A 101 10.31 -4.27 -10.89
CA LYS A 101 10.17 -4.06 -12.34
C LYS A 101 9.71 -2.65 -12.70
N THR A 102 9.20 -1.87 -11.73
CA THR A 102 8.73 -0.50 -12.02
C THR A 102 9.87 0.49 -12.27
N GLY A 103 11.02 0.28 -11.62
CA GLY A 103 12.22 1.11 -11.69
C GLY A 103 13.43 0.38 -11.12
N ASN A 104 14.55 1.07 -10.90
CA ASN A 104 15.75 0.49 -10.29
C ASN A 104 16.15 1.21 -8.98
N GLY A 105 15.26 2.04 -8.45
CA GLY A 105 15.46 2.75 -7.18
C GLY A 105 16.37 3.96 -7.28
N THR A 106 16.78 4.40 -8.46
CA THR A 106 17.50 5.68 -8.64
C THR A 106 16.52 6.85 -8.80
N GLU A 107 17.01 8.08 -8.68
CA GLU A 107 16.19 9.29 -8.88
C GLU A 107 15.56 9.39 -10.28
N ASP A 108 16.24 8.86 -11.30
CA ASP A 108 15.74 8.83 -12.68
C ASP A 108 14.72 7.70 -12.93
N SER A 109 14.78 6.64 -12.12
CA SER A 109 13.93 5.45 -12.27
C SER A 109 13.55 4.91 -10.88
N PRO A 110 12.75 5.68 -10.11
CA PRO A 110 12.34 5.29 -8.77
C PRO A 110 11.40 4.08 -8.80
N TYR A 111 11.32 3.36 -7.69
CA TYR A 111 10.29 2.33 -7.53
C TYR A 111 8.92 2.98 -7.36
N ILE A 112 7.90 2.49 -8.06
CA ILE A 112 6.54 3.03 -8.01
C ILE A 112 5.73 2.24 -6.99
N ILE A 113 5.38 2.87 -5.86
CA ILE A 113 4.66 2.23 -4.76
C ILE A 113 3.14 2.41 -4.85
N THR A 114 2.39 1.56 -4.16
CA THR A 114 0.93 1.68 -4.03
C THR A 114 0.54 2.20 -2.65
N ARG A 115 1.29 1.85 -1.61
CA ARG A 115 1.17 2.39 -0.25
C ARG A 115 2.53 2.84 0.26
N ILE A 116 2.53 3.84 1.15
CA ILE A 116 3.77 4.35 1.78
C ILE A 116 4.50 3.25 2.54
N SER A 117 3.76 2.33 3.17
CA SER A 117 4.33 1.17 3.86
C SER A 117 5.18 0.27 2.95
N ASP A 118 4.88 0.22 1.65
CA ASP A 118 5.53 -0.68 0.69
C ASP A 118 7.01 -0.33 0.49
N GLU A 119 7.40 0.94 0.71
CA GLU A 119 8.80 1.39 0.62
C GLU A 119 9.69 0.62 1.59
N ARG A 120 9.28 0.60 2.86
CA ARG A 120 9.99 -0.11 3.93
C ARG A 120 9.84 -1.61 3.79
N ASP A 121 8.73 -2.09 3.24
CA ASP A 121 8.58 -3.52 2.96
C ASP A 121 9.58 -3.99 1.92
N LEU A 122 9.74 -3.24 0.83
CA LEU A 122 10.71 -3.55 -0.20
C LEU A 122 12.13 -3.53 0.37
N VAL A 123 12.50 -2.47 1.10
CA VAL A 123 13.85 -2.33 1.66
C VAL A 123 14.16 -3.42 2.69
N ARG A 124 13.27 -3.65 3.65
CA ARG A 124 13.57 -4.48 4.81
C ARG A 124 13.28 -5.96 4.58
N HIS A 125 12.21 -6.28 3.86
CA HIS A 125 11.77 -7.67 3.72
C HIS A 125 12.23 -8.31 2.41
N HIS A 126 12.43 -7.52 1.36
CA HIS A 126 12.83 -8.05 0.05
C HIS A 126 14.32 -7.84 -0.25
N LEU A 127 14.81 -6.61 -0.11
CA LEU A 127 16.23 -6.29 -0.33
C LEU A 127 17.12 -6.66 0.88
N ASN A 128 16.51 -6.96 2.03
CA ASN A 128 17.19 -7.27 3.29
C ASN A 128 18.21 -6.18 3.69
N LYS A 129 17.78 -4.92 3.62
CA LYS A 129 18.54 -3.73 3.99
C LYS A 129 17.79 -2.91 5.05
N HIS A 130 18.46 -1.92 5.63
CA HIS A 130 17.87 -1.02 6.63
C HIS A 130 18.03 0.45 6.21
N ASP A 131 16.94 1.21 6.33
CA ASP A 131 16.92 2.67 6.18
C ASP A 131 17.32 3.36 7.48
N VAL A 132 18.15 4.39 7.38
CA VAL A 132 18.57 5.23 8.52
C VAL A 132 17.95 6.63 8.49
N SER A 133 17.52 7.09 7.31
CA SER A 133 16.82 8.36 7.16
C SER A 133 15.96 8.38 5.90
N GLN A 134 14.97 9.27 5.90
CA GLN A 134 14.05 9.51 4.79
C GLN A 134 13.98 11.01 4.50
N ASN A 135 13.99 11.39 3.22
CA ASN A 135 13.78 12.76 2.77
C ASN A 135 12.69 12.80 1.69
N LEU A 136 11.78 13.77 1.81
CA LEU A 136 10.78 14.05 0.78
C LEU A 136 11.39 14.97 -0.28
N ILE A 137 11.40 14.53 -1.53
CA ILE A 137 11.86 15.29 -2.69
C ILE A 137 10.66 15.78 -3.49
N ARG A 138 10.64 17.09 -3.77
CA ARG A 138 9.66 17.73 -4.64
C ARG A 138 10.40 18.48 -5.73
N ASP A 139 10.34 17.95 -6.94
CA ASP A 139 10.96 18.57 -8.11
C ASP A 139 9.97 18.58 -9.28
N GLY A 140 9.39 19.75 -9.55
CA GLY A 140 8.32 19.94 -10.52
C GLY A 140 7.15 18.99 -10.27
N ASP A 141 6.96 18.05 -11.19
CA ASP A 141 5.90 17.05 -11.15
C ASP A 141 6.26 15.77 -10.40
N LYS A 142 7.51 15.61 -9.96
CA LYS A 142 7.99 14.46 -9.19
C LYS A 142 7.76 14.70 -7.71
N ILE A 143 7.15 13.72 -7.05
CA ILE A 143 7.05 13.65 -5.59
C ILE A 143 7.59 12.28 -5.21
N MET A 144 8.74 12.28 -4.54
CA MET A 144 9.45 11.06 -4.21
C MET A 144 9.89 11.03 -2.76
N ASP A 145 9.88 9.86 -2.16
CA ASP A 145 10.62 9.60 -0.93
C ASP A 145 12.01 9.03 -1.27
N ALA A 146 13.04 9.58 -0.66
CA ALA A 146 14.42 9.09 -0.76
C ALA A 146 14.86 8.50 0.58
N LEU A 147 15.02 7.17 0.61
CA LEU A 147 15.54 6.44 1.76
C LEU A 147 17.05 6.33 1.66
N THR A 148 17.76 6.77 2.70
CA THR A 148 19.21 6.52 2.85
C THR A 148 19.38 5.25 3.67
N LEU A 149 20.19 4.32 3.17
CA LEU A 149 20.47 3.04 3.80
C LEU A 149 21.72 3.11 4.67
N GLU A 150 21.93 2.10 5.51
CA GLU A 150 23.11 1.98 6.38
C GLU A 150 24.45 1.99 5.60
N ASP A 151 24.46 1.49 4.36
CA ASP A 151 25.63 1.47 3.48
C ASP A 151 25.86 2.80 2.73
N GLY A 152 25.02 3.82 2.98
CA GLY A 152 25.04 5.13 2.32
C GLY A 152 24.32 5.17 0.97
N THR A 153 23.82 4.04 0.46
CA THR A 153 23.00 3.99 -0.76
C THR A 153 21.71 4.79 -0.56
N GLN A 154 21.28 5.49 -1.60
CA GLN A 154 19.96 6.11 -1.63
C GLN A 154 19.03 5.35 -2.57
N LEU A 155 17.83 5.03 -2.08
CA LEU A 155 16.74 4.46 -2.85
C LEU A 155 15.59 5.45 -2.96
N TYR A 156 15.06 5.60 -4.16
CA TYR A 156 14.03 6.57 -4.50
C TYR A 156 12.72 5.86 -4.83
N PHE A 157 11.62 6.40 -4.31
CA PHE A 157 10.27 5.86 -4.46
C PHE A 157 9.35 6.94 -5.00
N ASP A 158 8.60 6.67 -6.07
CA ASP A 158 7.55 7.56 -6.56
C ASP A 158 6.32 7.40 -5.66
N ILE A 159 6.03 8.47 -4.92
CA ILE A 159 4.92 8.55 -3.98
C ILE A 159 3.84 9.52 -4.44
N LYS A 160 3.89 10.03 -5.68
CA LYS A 160 3.01 11.10 -6.17
C LYS A 160 1.54 10.78 -5.94
N VAL A 161 1.11 9.58 -6.32
CA VAL A 161 -0.28 9.15 -6.17
C VAL A 161 -0.68 9.04 -4.70
N PRO A 162 0.04 8.27 -3.84
CA PRO A 162 -0.22 8.28 -2.40
C PRO A 162 -0.29 9.68 -1.79
N TYR A 163 0.71 10.50 -2.08
CA TYR A 163 0.83 11.86 -1.56
C TYR A 163 -0.36 12.75 -1.97
N GLN A 164 -0.78 12.70 -3.24
CA GLN A 164 -1.93 13.47 -3.72
C GLN A 164 -3.24 13.04 -3.06
N ARG A 165 -3.41 11.75 -2.76
CA ARG A 165 -4.60 11.24 -2.07
C ARG A 165 -4.71 11.80 -0.65
N LEU A 166 -3.58 11.94 0.05
CA LEU A 166 -3.51 12.59 1.37
C LEU A 166 -3.89 14.07 1.28
N ALA A 167 -3.29 14.81 0.34
CA ALA A 167 -3.56 16.24 0.14
C ALA A 167 -5.04 16.50 -0.15
N PHE A 168 -5.65 15.68 -1.01
CA PHE A 168 -7.09 15.74 -1.32
C PHE A 168 -7.99 15.42 -0.11
N SER A 169 -7.56 14.48 0.73
CA SER A 169 -8.30 14.13 1.95
C SER A 169 -8.28 15.27 2.98
N PHE A 170 -7.16 15.99 3.11
CA PHE A 170 -7.08 17.19 3.95
C PHE A 170 -7.92 18.35 3.40
N SER A 171 -7.90 18.61 2.09
CA SER A 171 -8.71 19.67 1.49
C SER A 171 -10.21 19.43 1.70
N LYS A 172 -10.69 18.20 1.46
CA LYS A 172 -12.09 17.83 1.74
C LYS A 172 -12.49 17.93 3.21
N ARG A 173 -11.57 17.63 4.14
CA ARG A 173 -11.84 17.77 5.59
C ARG A 173 -11.98 19.24 5.96
N ASN A 174 -11.11 20.11 5.43
CA ASN A 174 -11.20 21.56 5.66
C ASN A 174 -12.48 22.16 5.05
N GLU A 175 -12.86 21.77 3.83
CA GLU A 175 -14.12 22.21 3.19
C GLU A 175 -15.36 21.81 4.02
N LYS A 176 -15.38 20.58 4.58
CA LYS A 176 -16.47 20.13 5.46
C LYS A 176 -16.49 20.82 6.83
N GLU A 177 -15.37 21.29 7.34
CA GLU A 177 -15.31 22.08 8.58
C GLU A 177 -15.74 23.54 8.38
N GLU A 178 -15.62 24.07 7.16
CA GLU A 178 -16.15 25.39 6.78
C GLU A 178 -17.68 25.38 6.57
N GLU A 179 -18.28 24.24 6.20
CA GLU A 179 -19.73 24.02 6.21
C GLU A 179 -20.32 23.79 7.63
N LYS A 180 -19.87 24.53 8.64
CA LYS A 180 -20.59 24.57 9.93
C LYS A 180 -21.96 25.24 9.72
N PRO A 181 -23.06 24.67 10.24
CA PRO A 181 -24.39 25.15 9.98
C PRO A 181 -24.52 26.59 10.48
N GLN A 182 -24.90 27.51 9.59
CA GLN A 182 -25.36 28.84 9.98
C GLN A 182 -26.40 28.65 11.08
N LYS A 183 -26.06 29.10 12.30
CA LYS A 183 -26.96 29.12 13.44
C LYS A 183 -28.26 29.77 12.97
N LYS A 184 -29.33 28.96 12.87
CA LYS A 184 -30.68 29.47 12.61
C LYS A 184 -30.94 30.53 13.67
N LYS A 185 -31.02 31.80 13.25
CA LYS A 185 -31.46 32.89 14.10
C LYS A 185 -32.90 32.58 14.49
N TRP A 186 -33.08 32.07 15.70
CA TRP A 186 -34.35 32.19 16.40
C TRP A 186 -34.63 33.69 16.54
N TRP A 187 -35.81 34.15 16.12
CA TRP A 187 -36.75 35.00 16.87
C TRP A 187 -37.89 35.51 15.96
N LYS A 188 -39.12 35.32 16.47
CA LYS A 188 -40.33 36.18 16.46
C LYS A 188 -40.65 37.01 15.21
N PHE A 189 -41.82 36.78 14.62
CA PHE A 189 -43.04 37.56 14.88
C PHE A 189 -44.28 36.72 14.55
#